data_AF-A0A3B4WP40-F1
#
_entry.id   AF-A0A3B4WP40-F1
#
_cell.length_a   1.000
_cell.length_b   1.000
_cell.length_c   1.000
_cell.angle_alpha   90.00
_cell.angle_beta   90.00
_cell.angle_gamma   90.00
#
_symmetry.space_group_name_H-M   'P 1'
#
loop_
_entity.id
_entity.type
_entity.pdbx_description
1 polymer ?
#
loop_
_entity_poly.entity_id
_entity_poly.type
_entity_poly.pdbx_seq_one_letter_code
_entity_poly.pdbx_strand_id
1 'polypeptide(L)'
;MDYQQKLAEKLTILTERGNGVLIRMNYIKKMCADPKQRPSILTDKAMESAVKYINKKFPNIDFRGNIQNLTGIQRQKSEVLSATSSYYDSFLDVIEFRDNVYELLNTIDACQCFFDIAVNFDFTKSYLDLIIIYASVIITLSRIDDKKALVGMFNCAHEMTNGSSDPAYPRLGQMLVEYEHPWKKLTEEFGPHTRSVTAALLSLKMLYPRRNLPAEQWRSAQLLSLLSAPASMLDPACCDTMACEYLPMEVMERWIIIGFLLCHSSLNNNQASQELWKMALRSGLYLTLTRDEILNIHKVSEDLFDSIKGYGIMCIYFEMSRENHVSMFISCVNNSGAMHRERRHFLRGAMKELFNVLEDEPGLLGPKALFVFMALSFSRDEVLWLVRHSENMPKIKTPEDYIDNQMAELLFHMEKLKGLMRKHNQVLQRYHVQYLAQFDALVLNDTIQVPAS
;
A
#
# COMPACT_ATOMS: atom_id res chain seq x y z
N MET A 1 1.61 -30.71 11.33
CA MET A 1 0.36 -29.91 11.34
C MET A 1 0.43 -28.72 10.37
N ASP A 2 1.61 -28.38 9.84
CA ASP A 2 1.81 -27.18 9.00
C ASP A 2 1.01 -27.19 7.68
N TYR A 3 0.78 -28.36 7.08
CA TYR A 3 -0.02 -28.50 5.85
C TYR A 3 -1.51 -28.17 6.00
N GLN A 4 -2.03 -27.99 7.23
CA GLN A 4 -3.44 -27.65 7.49
C GLN A 4 -3.66 -26.16 7.81
N GLN A 5 -2.61 -25.34 7.75
CA GLN A 5 -2.69 -23.92 8.15
C GLN A 5 -3.45 -23.02 7.16
N LYS A 6 -3.70 -23.49 5.93
CA LYS A 6 -4.44 -22.76 4.88
C LYS A 6 -3.93 -21.34 4.64
N LEU A 7 -2.61 -21.18 4.58
CA LEU A 7 -1.98 -19.87 4.53
C LEU A 7 -2.39 -19.09 3.28
N ALA A 8 -2.49 -19.75 2.11
CA ALA A 8 -2.90 -19.13 0.86
C ALA A 8 -4.34 -18.58 0.95
N GLU A 9 -5.27 -19.37 1.48
CA GLU A 9 -6.67 -18.98 1.64
C GLU A 9 -6.80 -17.83 2.65
N LYS A 10 -6.14 -17.95 3.82
CA LYS A 10 -6.16 -16.92 4.86
C LYS A 10 -5.56 -15.60 4.33
N LEU A 11 -4.42 -15.63 3.64
CA LEU A 11 -3.80 -14.45 3.05
C LEU A 11 -4.72 -13.80 2.01
N THR A 12 -5.35 -14.58 1.13
CA THR A 12 -6.25 -14.07 0.10
C THR A 12 -7.47 -13.38 0.72
N ILE A 13 -8.16 -14.06 1.63
CA ILE A 13 -9.39 -13.56 2.27
C ILE A 13 -9.08 -12.31 3.12
N LEU A 14 -8.00 -12.33 3.92
CA LEU A 14 -7.65 -11.19 4.76
C LEU A 14 -7.16 -10.00 3.95
N THR A 15 -6.46 -10.21 2.84
CA THR A 15 -6.06 -9.12 1.94
C THR A 15 -7.28 -8.43 1.32
N GLU A 16 -8.27 -9.21 0.86
CA GLU A 16 -9.53 -8.65 0.33
C GLU A 16 -10.32 -7.92 1.42
N ARG A 17 -10.50 -8.56 2.58
CA ARG A 17 -11.19 -7.96 3.74
C ARG A 17 -10.52 -6.68 4.20
N GLY A 18 -9.19 -6.67 4.30
CA GLY A 18 -8.40 -5.52 4.71
C GLY A 18 -8.56 -4.33 3.76
N ASN A 19 -8.60 -4.56 2.45
CA ASN A 19 -8.92 -3.51 1.48
C ASN A 19 -10.32 -2.92 1.70
N GLY A 20 -11.32 -3.76 1.95
CA GLY A 20 -12.67 -3.32 2.28
C GLY A 20 -12.73 -2.49 3.57
N VAL A 21 -12.02 -2.92 4.62
CA VAL A 21 -11.89 -2.17 5.88
C VAL A 21 -11.19 -0.82 5.65
N LEU A 22 -10.09 -0.80 4.90
CA LEU A 22 -9.33 0.42 4.59
C LEU A 22 -10.19 1.45 3.83
N ILE A 23 -10.97 1.00 2.85
CA ILE A 23 -11.88 1.87 2.09
C ILE A 23 -12.94 2.48 3.01
N ARG A 24 -13.52 1.70 3.92
CA ARG A 24 -14.51 2.22 4.88
C ARG A 24 -13.90 3.19 5.87
N MET A 25 -12.69 2.92 6.39
CA MET A 25 -11.99 3.86 7.26
C MET A 25 -11.70 5.18 6.54
N ASN A 26 -11.26 5.12 5.28
CA ASN A 26 -11.08 6.32 4.47
C ASN A 26 -12.40 7.07 4.25
N TYR A 27 -13.49 6.35 3.96
CA TYR A 27 -14.82 6.96 3.82
C TYR A 27 -15.26 7.69 5.09
N ILE A 28 -15.13 7.05 6.27
CA ILE A 28 -15.46 7.66 7.56
C ILE A 28 -14.60 8.90 7.80
N LYS A 29 -13.29 8.83 7.51
CA LYS A 29 -12.37 9.97 7.60
C LYS A 29 -12.86 11.14 6.75
N LYS A 30 -13.20 10.90 5.48
CA LYS A 30 -13.68 11.95 4.57
C LYS A 30 -15.00 12.56 5.03
N MET A 31 -15.96 11.71 5.43
CA MET A 31 -17.25 12.17 5.98
C MET A 31 -17.06 13.07 7.20
N CYS A 32 -16.21 12.68 8.15
CA CYS A 32 -15.98 13.47 9.36
C CYS A 32 -15.20 14.77 9.09
N ALA A 33 -14.33 14.77 8.08
CA ALA A 33 -13.51 15.92 7.73
C ALA A 33 -14.27 17.00 6.92
N ASP A 34 -15.26 16.62 6.11
CA ASP A 34 -16.08 17.57 5.34
C ASP A 34 -17.18 18.18 6.24
N PRO A 35 -17.17 19.50 6.53
CA PRO A 35 -18.18 20.14 7.35
C PRO A 35 -19.62 19.96 6.86
N LYS A 36 -19.82 19.69 5.56
CA LYS A 36 -21.15 19.47 4.98
C LYS A 36 -21.67 18.04 5.13
N GLN A 37 -20.77 17.07 5.27
CA GLN A 37 -21.10 15.65 5.35
C GLN A 37 -20.90 15.08 6.75
N ARG A 38 -20.22 15.83 7.63
CA ARG A 38 -20.00 15.48 9.02
C ARG A 38 -21.34 15.20 9.72
N PRO A 39 -21.48 14.08 10.45
CA PRO A 39 -22.72 13.72 11.13
C PRO A 39 -23.31 14.88 11.94
N SER A 40 -24.62 15.11 11.80
CA SER A 40 -25.35 16.17 12.51
C SER A 40 -25.17 16.09 14.02
N ILE A 41 -25.16 14.87 14.57
CA ILE A 41 -24.91 14.59 15.99
C ILE A 41 -23.56 15.13 16.51
N LEU A 42 -22.56 15.35 15.65
CA LEU A 42 -21.26 15.92 16.01
C LEU A 42 -21.20 17.45 15.83
N THR A 43 -22.18 18.02 15.11
CA THR A 43 -22.23 19.46 14.80
C THR A 43 -23.35 20.19 15.54
N ASP A 44 -24.32 19.46 16.09
CA ASP A 44 -25.41 20.03 16.89
C ASP A 44 -24.89 20.64 18.20
N LYS A 45 -25.30 21.89 18.46
CA LYS A 45 -25.00 22.62 19.70
C LYS A 45 -25.50 21.87 20.94
N ALA A 46 -26.59 21.12 20.82
CA ALA A 46 -27.12 20.33 21.94
C ALA A 46 -26.17 19.18 22.36
N MET A 47 -25.31 18.71 21.45
CA MET A 47 -24.38 17.60 21.66
C MET A 47 -22.94 18.04 21.95
N GLU A 48 -22.63 19.32 21.80
CA GLU A 48 -21.26 19.85 21.92
C GLU A 48 -20.62 19.57 23.30
N SER A 49 -21.39 19.73 24.39
CA SER A 49 -20.93 19.41 25.74
C SER A 49 -20.61 17.93 25.92
N ALA A 50 -21.45 17.06 25.33
CA ALA A 50 -21.26 15.62 25.37
C ALA A 50 -20.01 15.20 24.59
N VAL A 51 -19.82 15.71 23.36
CA VAL A 51 -18.65 15.43 22.53
C VAL A 51 -17.36 15.83 23.25
N LYS A 52 -17.30 17.04 23.85
CA LYS A 52 -16.13 17.49 24.62
C LYS A 52 -15.86 16.61 25.83
N TYR A 53 -16.91 16.23 26.57
CA TYR A 53 -16.79 15.38 27.75
C TYR A 53 -16.28 13.98 27.38
N ILE A 54 -16.88 13.37 26.34
CA ILE A 54 -16.50 12.06 25.82
C ILE A 54 -15.03 12.07 25.40
N ASN A 55 -14.61 13.00 24.54
CA ASN A 55 -13.23 13.08 24.08
C ASN A 55 -12.22 13.23 25.23
N LYS A 56 -12.58 13.95 26.31
CA LYS A 56 -11.73 14.14 27.49
C LYS A 56 -11.64 12.91 28.38
N LYS A 57 -12.71 12.12 28.47
CA LYS A 57 -12.83 10.98 29.40
C LYS A 57 -12.66 9.62 28.72
N PHE A 58 -12.59 9.58 27.39
CA PHE A 58 -12.43 8.36 26.62
C PHE A 58 -11.20 7.55 27.07
N PRO A 59 -11.31 6.22 27.25
CA PRO A 59 -12.49 5.37 27.07
C PRO A 59 -13.38 5.26 28.33
N ASN A 60 -12.91 5.78 29.48
CA ASN A 60 -13.56 5.67 30.79
C ASN A 60 -14.59 6.80 31.03
N ILE A 61 -15.73 6.71 30.34
CA ILE A 61 -16.81 7.70 30.43
C ILE A 61 -17.70 7.39 31.65
N ASP A 62 -17.90 8.36 32.54
CA ASP A 62 -18.79 8.21 33.70
C ASP A 62 -20.20 8.72 33.38
N PHE A 63 -21.10 7.78 33.09
CA PHE A 63 -22.47 8.07 32.66
C PHE A 63 -23.40 8.43 33.83
N ARG A 64 -23.11 7.97 35.06
CA ARG A 64 -24.00 8.15 36.22
C ARG A 64 -23.66 9.41 37.01
N GLY A 65 -22.38 9.73 37.17
CA GLY A 65 -21.93 10.90 37.93
C GLY A 65 -21.96 12.21 37.15
N ASN A 66 -22.01 12.19 35.81
CA ASN A 66 -21.91 13.38 34.96
C ASN A 66 -23.02 13.50 33.90
N ILE A 67 -24.25 13.10 34.24
CA ILE A 67 -25.43 13.17 33.35
C ILE A 67 -25.64 14.56 32.75
N GLN A 68 -25.30 15.64 33.48
CA GLN A 68 -25.47 17.01 33.00
C GLN A 68 -24.76 17.27 31.66
N ASN A 69 -23.55 16.71 31.46
CA ASN A 69 -22.81 16.83 30.21
C ASN A 69 -23.35 15.92 29.09
N LEU A 70 -24.12 14.88 29.44
CA LEU A 70 -24.67 13.88 28.52
C LEU A 70 -26.17 14.08 28.26
N THR A 71 -26.76 15.16 28.76
CA THR A 71 -28.21 15.46 28.66
C THR A 71 -28.71 15.44 27.22
N GLY A 72 -27.91 15.93 26.26
CA GLY A 72 -28.25 15.89 24.83
C GLY A 72 -28.44 14.46 24.32
N ILE A 73 -27.48 13.58 24.62
CA ILE A 73 -27.54 12.15 24.24
C ILE A 73 -28.72 11.47 24.91
N GLN A 74 -28.98 11.75 26.19
CA GLN A 74 -30.11 11.16 26.92
C GLN A 74 -31.47 11.49 26.27
N ARG A 75 -31.64 12.72 25.78
CA ARG A 75 -32.89 13.16 25.12
C ARG A 75 -33.09 12.53 23.75
N GLN A 76 -32.02 12.28 23.00
CA GLN A 76 -32.07 11.80 21.61
C GLN A 76 -31.38 10.42 21.44
N LYS A 77 -31.43 9.56 22.47
CA LYS A 77 -30.65 8.31 22.50
C LYS A 77 -30.89 7.37 21.30
N SER A 78 -32.12 7.26 20.81
CA SER A 78 -32.46 6.43 19.65
C SER A 78 -31.88 6.98 18.35
N GLU A 79 -31.88 8.31 18.18
CA GLU A 79 -31.30 8.99 17.03
C GLU A 79 -29.77 8.87 17.06
N VAL A 80 -29.14 9.07 18.23
CA VAL A 80 -27.69 8.88 18.40
C VAL A 80 -27.28 7.44 18.07
N LEU A 81 -28.01 6.43 18.55
CA LEU A 81 -27.74 5.03 18.22
C LEU A 81 -27.84 4.79 16.71
N SER A 82 -28.93 5.23 16.08
CA SER A 82 -29.12 5.07 14.63
C SER A 82 -28.03 5.78 13.82
N ALA A 83 -27.59 6.96 14.25
CA ALA A 83 -26.58 7.74 13.56
C ALA A 83 -25.14 7.22 13.76
N THR A 84 -24.86 6.52 14.86
CA THR A 84 -23.51 6.05 15.20
C THR A 84 -23.27 4.56 14.95
N SER A 85 -24.32 3.74 14.82
CA SER A 85 -24.19 2.27 14.69
C SER A 85 -23.26 1.84 13.56
N SER A 86 -23.46 2.36 12.34
CA SER A 86 -22.64 1.95 11.18
C SER A 86 -21.15 2.32 11.33
N TYR A 87 -20.85 3.43 12.01
CA TYR A 87 -19.48 3.82 12.35
C TYR A 87 -18.90 2.88 13.41
N TYR A 88 -19.66 2.60 14.46
CA TYR A 88 -19.26 1.70 15.54
C TYR A 88 -18.95 0.29 15.01
N ASP A 89 -19.86 -0.29 14.22
CA ASP A 89 -19.67 -1.59 13.58
C ASP A 89 -18.44 -1.60 12.66
N SER A 90 -18.21 -0.51 11.93
CA SER A 90 -17.02 -0.38 11.09
C SER A 90 -15.72 -0.33 11.88
N PHE A 91 -15.71 0.24 13.09
CA PHE A 91 -14.56 0.21 13.98
C PHE A 91 -14.35 -1.15 14.63
N LEU A 92 -15.43 -1.89 14.93
CA LEU A 92 -15.34 -3.29 15.39
C LEU A 92 -14.69 -4.19 14.34
N ASP A 93 -15.05 -4.02 13.07
CA ASP A 93 -14.44 -4.77 11.98
C ASP A 93 -12.91 -4.53 11.88
N VAL A 94 -12.40 -3.39 12.33
CA VAL A 94 -10.94 -3.13 12.40
C VAL A 94 -10.30 -4.01 13.47
N ILE A 95 -10.96 -4.20 14.62
CA ILE A 95 -10.47 -5.11 15.68
C ILE A 95 -10.42 -6.53 15.15
N GLU A 96 -11.52 -7.01 14.56
CA GLU A 96 -11.59 -8.37 14.03
C GLU A 96 -10.54 -8.59 12.94
N PHE A 97 -10.38 -7.64 12.02
CA PHE A 97 -9.35 -7.71 11.00
C PHE A 97 -7.96 -7.78 11.62
N ARG A 98 -7.65 -6.90 12.58
CA ARG A 98 -6.38 -6.90 13.30
C ARG A 98 -6.08 -8.25 13.95
N ASP A 99 -7.04 -8.80 14.69
CA ASP A 99 -6.84 -10.06 15.42
C ASP A 99 -6.50 -11.21 14.47
N ASN A 100 -7.24 -11.33 13.37
CA ASN A 100 -7.02 -12.36 12.37
C ASN A 100 -5.66 -12.19 11.67
N VAL A 101 -5.25 -10.95 11.39
CA VAL A 101 -3.91 -10.67 10.83
C VAL A 101 -2.84 -11.07 11.84
N TYR A 102 -2.97 -10.68 13.11
CA TYR A 102 -1.99 -10.99 14.14
C TYR A 102 -1.83 -12.50 14.35
N GLU A 103 -2.93 -13.25 14.38
CA GLU A 103 -2.91 -14.71 14.44
C GLU A 103 -2.18 -15.32 13.23
N LEU A 104 -2.47 -14.82 12.02
CA LEU A 104 -1.82 -15.31 10.80
C LEU A 104 -0.32 -15.00 10.79
N LEU A 105 0.10 -13.80 11.17
CA LEU A 105 1.52 -13.43 11.23
C LEU A 105 2.29 -14.32 12.21
N ASN A 106 1.71 -14.59 13.39
CA ASN A 106 2.29 -15.52 14.37
C ASN A 106 2.40 -16.95 13.81
N THR A 107 1.40 -17.39 13.04
CA THR A 107 1.41 -18.71 12.39
C THR A 107 2.52 -18.79 11.34
N ILE A 108 2.68 -17.76 10.51
CA ILE A 108 3.73 -17.68 9.48
C ILE A 108 5.12 -17.74 10.12
N ASP A 109 5.32 -17.00 11.21
CA ASP A 109 6.59 -17.01 11.95
C ASP A 109 6.89 -18.37 12.58
N ALA A 110 5.87 -19.02 13.18
CA ALA A 110 6.00 -20.35 13.75
C ALA A 110 6.34 -21.40 12.68
N CYS A 111 5.78 -21.26 11.49
CA CYS A 111 6.09 -22.12 10.34
C CYS A 111 7.44 -21.80 9.67
N GLN A 112 8.11 -20.70 10.06
CA GLN A 112 9.38 -20.25 9.48
C GLN A 112 9.35 -20.21 7.95
N CYS A 113 8.27 -19.66 7.39
CA CYS A 113 8.06 -19.68 5.95
C CYS A 113 9.21 -18.99 5.19
N PHE A 114 9.62 -19.62 4.09
CA PHE A 114 10.56 -19.03 3.14
C PHE A 114 9.86 -17.96 2.29
N PHE A 115 10.52 -16.82 2.08
CA PHE A 115 10.01 -15.72 1.27
C PHE A 115 11.01 -15.34 0.19
N ASP A 116 10.59 -15.44 -1.06
CA ASP A 116 11.32 -14.94 -2.22
C ASP A 116 10.34 -14.55 -3.33
N ILE A 117 10.30 -13.26 -3.67
CA ILE A 117 9.41 -12.73 -4.71
C ILE A 117 9.63 -13.39 -6.07
N ALA A 118 10.83 -13.91 -6.36
CA ALA A 118 11.14 -14.58 -7.61
C ALA A 118 10.75 -16.07 -7.63
N VAL A 119 10.50 -16.68 -6.47
CA VAL A 119 10.20 -18.12 -6.35
C VAL A 119 8.74 -18.34 -5.98
N ASN A 120 8.34 -17.86 -4.80
CA ASN A 120 6.97 -17.99 -4.30
C ASN A 120 6.24 -16.65 -4.36
N PHE A 121 6.15 -16.12 -5.58
CA PHE A 121 5.62 -14.80 -5.90
C PHE A 121 4.29 -14.50 -5.20
N ASP A 122 3.27 -15.34 -5.38
CA ASP A 122 1.93 -15.09 -4.84
C ASP A 122 1.92 -15.06 -3.31
N PHE A 123 2.70 -15.93 -2.68
CA PHE A 123 2.81 -16.02 -1.22
C PHE A 123 3.53 -14.79 -0.66
N THR A 124 4.71 -14.44 -1.20
CA THR A 124 5.49 -13.28 -0.78
C THR A 124 4.74 -11.98 -1.04
N LYS A 125 4.13 -11.84 -2.22
CA LYS A 125 3.30 -10.68 -2.58
C LYS A 125 2.11 -10.53 -1.62
N SER A 126 1.34 -11.60 -1.39
CA SER A 126 0.15 -11.52 -0.54
C SER A 126 0.50 -11.22 0.91
N TYR A 127 1.63 -11.76 1.40
CA TYR A 127 2.16 -11.43 2.72
C TYR A 127 2.53 -9.94 2.82
N LEU A 128 3.32 -9.42 1.87
CA LEU A 128 3.70 -8.01 1.83
C LEU A 128 2.48 -7.08 1.68
N ASP A 129 1.52 -7.44 0.84
CA ASP A 129 0.27 -6.69 0.70
C ASP A 129 -0.51 -6.64 2.02
N LEU A 130 -0.65 -7.78 2.72
CA LEU A 130 -1.40 -7.85 3.97
C LEU A 130 -0.79 -6.96 5.06
N ILE A 131 0.53 -7.01 5.25
CA ILE A 131 1.19 -6.18 6.28
C ILE A 131 1.05 -4.68 5.98
N ILE A 132 1.10 -4.29 4.71
CA ILE A 132 0.97 -2.89 4.31
C ILE A 132 -0.48 -2.43 4.39
N ILE A 133 -1.44 -3.27 4.04
CA ILE A 133 -2.87 -2.98 4.23
C ILE A 133 -3.17 -2.83 5.72
N TYR A 134 -2.64 -3.71 6.57
CA TYR A 134 -2.79 -3.62 8.01
C TYR A 134 -2.27 -2.29 8.57
N ALA A 135 -1.03 -1.94 8.25
CA ALA A 135 -0.47 -0.64 8.65
C ALA A 135 -1.30 0.53 8.11
N SER A 136 -1.74 0.46 6.85
CA SER A 136 -2.55 1.52 6.24
C SER A 136 -3.93 1.69 6.90
N VAL A 137 -4.56 0.60 7.34
CA VAL A 137 -5.83 0.63 8.10
C VAL A 137 -5.63 1.36 9.43
N ILE A 138 -4.60 0.99 10.19
CA ILE A 138 -4.30 1.60 11.50
C ILE A 138 -3.92 3.08 11.36
N ILE A 139 -3.10 3.44 10.37
CA ILE A 139 -2.73 4.84 10.10
C ILE A 139 -3.96 5.65 9.66
N THR A 140 -4.85 5.07 8.85
CA THR A 140 -6.07 5.77 8.41
C THR A 140 -7.03 5.95 9.59
N LEU A 141 -7.18 4.94 10.44
CA LEU A 141 -7.97 5.00 11.67
C LEU A 141 -7.47 6.11 12.59
N SER A 142 -6.15 6.20 12.81
CA SER A 142 -5.59 7.21 13.71
C SER A 142 -5.88 8.64 13.23
N ARG A 143 -5.98 8.86 11.91
CA ARG A 143 -6.31 10.13 11.25
C ARG A 143 -7.80 10.50 11.27
N ILE A 144 -8.67 9.70 11.88
CA ILE A 144 -10.07 10.06 12.11
C ILE A 144 -10.15 10.82 13.43
N ASP A 145 -10.35 12.14 13.37
CA ASP A 145 -10.36 12.99 14.57
C ASP A 145 -11.53 12.65 15.50
N ASP A 146 -12.71 12.43 14.92
CA ASP A 146 -13.96 12.19 15.67
C ASP A 146 -14.17 10.74 16.14
N LYS A 147 -13.19 9.85 15.97
CA LYS A 147 -13.33 8.40 16.30
C LYS A 147 -13.72 8.15 17.75
N LYS A 148 -13.13 8.89 18.71
CA LYS A 148 -13.43 8.78 20.15
C LYS A 148 -14.87 9.25 20.44
N ALA A 149 -15.31 10.33 19.79
CA ALA A 149 -16.67 10.86 19.92
C ALA A 149 -17.71 9.88 19.36
N LEU A 150 -17.52 9.37 18.13
CA LEU A 150 -18.44 8.41 17.49
C LEU A 150 -18.64 7.15 18.34
N VAL A 151 -17.52 6.55 18.79
CA VAL A 151 -17.55 5.33 19.61
C VAL A 151 -18.13 5.58 21.00
N GLY A 152 -17.73 6.68 21.65
CA GLY A 152 -18.24 7.04 22.97
C GLY A 152 -19.72 7.41 22.96
N MET A 153 -20.20 8.13 21.95
CA MET A 153 -21.61 8.51 21.81
C MET A 153 -22.50 7.27 21.61
N PHE A 154 -22.06 6.32 20.78
CA PHE A 154 -22.75 5.04 20.62
C PHE A 154 -22.89 4.32 21.96
N ASN A 155 -21.77 4.14 22.69
CA ASN A 155 -21.79 3.41 23.95
C ASN A 155 -22.60 4.13 25.04
N CYS A 156 -22.51 5.47 25.14
CA CYS A 156 -23.37 6.26 26.01
C CYS A 156 -24.85 5.98 25.74
N ALA A 157 -25.27 6.05 24.48
CA ALA A 157 -26.67 5.89 24.10
C ALA A 157 -27.14 4.43 24.27
N HIS A 158 -26.25 3.45 24.02
CA HIS A 158 -26.50 2.03 24.24
C HIS A 158 -26.71 1.74 25.72
N GLU A 159 -25.83 2.20 26.60
CA GLU A 159 -25.96 2.00 28.05
C GLU A 159 -27.22 2.67 28.62
N MET A 160 -27.55 3.87 28.16
CA MET A 160 -28.80 4.57 28.55
C MET A 160 -30.07 3.88 28.04
N THR A 161 -29.96 2.99 27.07
CA THR A 161 -31.09 2.25 26.50
C THR A 161 -31.21 0.86 27.12
N ASN A 162 -30.09 0.17 27.29
CA ASN A 162 -30.04 -1.25 27.67
C ASN A 162 -29.62 -1.47 29.13
N GLY A 163 -29.19 -0.43 29.84
CA GLY A 163 -28.75 -0.51 31.24
C GLY A 163 -27.31 -0.99 31.42
N SER A 164 -26.62 -1.37 30.35
CA SER A 164 -25.22 -1.79 30.34
C SER A 164 -24.48 -1.32 29.07
N SER A 165 -23.18 -1.06 29.20
CA SER A 165 -22.29 -0.82 28.06
C SER A 165 -22.30 -2.00 27.07
N ASP A 166 -21.96 -1.70 25.81
CA ASP A 166 -21.75 -2.74 24.80
C ASP A 166 -20.53 -3.63 25.20
N PRO A 167 -20.61 -4.97 25.08
CA PRO A 167 -19.53 -5.86 25.46
C PRO A 167 -18.19 -5.61 24.73
N ALA A 168 -18.22 -5.12 23.50
CA ALA A 168 -17.03 -4.85 22.70
C ALA A 168 -16.44 -3.45 22.96
N TYR A 169 -17.18 -2.54 23.60
CA TYR A 169 -16.72 -1.16 23.86
C TYR A 169 -15.39 -1.09 24.64
N PRO A 170 -15.16 -1.84 25.75
CA PRO A 170 -13.90 -1.75 26.49
C PRO A 170 -12.70 -2.09 25.61
N ARG A 171 -12.84 -3.13 24.77
CA ARG A 171 -11.80 -3.58 23.85
C ARG A 171 -11.55 -2.57 22.73
N LEU A 172 -12.61 -2.03 22.14
CA LEU A 172 -12.52 -1.00 21.11
C LEU A 172 -11.90 0.29 21.65
N GLY A 173 -12.36 0.74 22.81
CA GLY A 173 -11.84 1.92 23.48
C GLY A 173 -10.35 1.81 23.77
N GLN A 174 -9.92 0.66 24.31
CA GLN A 174 -8.50 0.39 24.56
C GLN A 174 -7.68 0.41 23.26
N MET A 175 -8.17 -0.22 22.19
CA MET A 175 -7.49 -0.21 20.89
C MET A 175 -7.28 1.21 20.35
N LEU A 176 -8.30 2.08 20.43
CA LEU A 176 -8.19 3.45 19.93
C LEU A 176 -7.18 4.30 20.72
N VAL A 177 -6.99 4.00 22.01
CA VAL A 177 -5.96 4.65 22.84
C VAL A 177 -4.56 4.14 22.49
N GLU A 178 -4.40 2.82 22.33
CA GLU A 178 -3.10 2.22 21.97
C GLU A 178 -2.56 2.73 20.63
N TYR A 179 -3.44 2.96 19.65
CA TYR A 179 -3.08 3.51 18.34
C TYR A 179 -3.16 5.04 18.24
N GLU A 180 -3.20 5.77 19.36
CA GLU A 180 -3.08 7.23 19.34
C GLU A 180 -1.72 7.67 18.76
N HIS A 181 -0.69 6.83 18.96
CA HIS A 181 0.61 6.91 18.28
C HIS A 181 0.82 5.67 17.40
N PRO A 182 0.21 5.62 16.20
CA PRO A 182 0.08 4.38 15.41
C PRO A 182 1.43 3.75 15.08
N TRP A 183 2.42 4.55 14.67
CA TRP A 183 3.74 4.03 14.29
C TRP A 183 4.47 3.36 15.44
N LYS A 184 4.44 3.96 16.63
CA LYS A 184 5.08 3.38 17.81
C LYS A 184 4.48 2.01 18.14
N LYS A 185 3.14 1.94 18.20
CA LYS A 185 2.44 0.69 18.49
C LYS A 185 2.67 -0.37 17.40
N LEU A 186 2.62 0.04 16.13
CA LEU A 186 2.90 -0.86 15.00
C LEU A 186 4.33 -1.41 15.06
N THR A 187 5.34 -0.60 15.37
CA THR A 187 6.72 -1.09 15.48
C THR A 187 6.91 -2.08 16.64
N GLU A 188 6.18 -1.89 17.74
CA GLU A 188 6.19 -2.83 18.87
C GLU A 188 5.54 -4.17 18.48
N GLU A 189 4.42 -4.14 17.75
CA GLU A 189 3.71 -5.33 17.28
C GLU A 189 4.50 -6.12 16.22
N PHE A 190 5.21 -5.42 15.34
CA PHE A 190 6.02 -6.05 14.28
C PHE A 190 7.42 -6.48 14.74
N GLY A 191 7.79 -6.21 16.00
CA GLY A 191 9.06 -6.62 16.59
C GLY A 191 9.35 -8.13 16.38
N PRO A 192 8.46 -9.05 16.79
CA PRO A 192 8.62 -10.49 16.59
C PRO A 192 8.73 -10.90 15.12
N HIS A 193 8.05 -10.20 14.22
CA HIS A 193 7.94 -10.49 12.79
C HIS A 193 9.14 -9.98 11.95
N THR A 194 10.12 -9.32 12.59
CA THR A 194 11.26 -8.67 11.91
C THR A 194 11.98 -9.60 10.93
N ARG A 195 12.17 -10.87 11.29
CA ARG A 195 12.88 -11.84 10.44
C ARG A 195 12.12 -12.11 9.14
N SER A 196 10.84 -12.46 9.23
CA SER A 196 9.98 -12.80 8.10
C SER A 196 9.76 -11.60 7.18
N VAL A 197 9.48 -10.42 7.76
CA VAL A 197 9.35 -9.18 6.98
C VAL A 197 10.66 -8.82 6.27
N THR A 198 11.80 -8.89 6.97
CA THR A 198 13.10 -8.59 6.36
C THR A 198 13.43 -9.53 5.20
N ALA A 199 13.19 -10.84 5.37
CA ALA A 199 13.43 -11.82 4.31
C ALA A 199 12.59 -11.51 3.06
N ALA A 200 11.29 -11.27 3.24
CA ALA A 200 10.39 -10.91 2.14
C ALA A 200 10.81 -9.61 1.44
N LEU A 201 11.16 -8.56 2.19
CA LEU A 201 11.58 -7.28 1.62
C LEU A 201 12.93 -7.38 0.89
N LEU A 202 13.90 -8.11 1.43
CA LEU A 202 15.22 -8.26 0.81
C LEU A 202 15.16 -9.06 -0.50
N SER A 203 14.17 -9.95 -0.68
CA SER A 203 13.95 -10.59 -1.98
C SER A 203 13.68 -9.58 -3.10
N LEU A 204 13.17 -8.38 -2.78
CA LEU A 204 12.98 -7.30 -3.75
C LEU A 204 14.29 -6.70 -4.25
N LYS A 205 15.44 -6.95 -3.61
CA LYS A 205 16.75 -6.41 -4.03
C LYS A 205 17.14 -6.85 -5.44
N MET A 206 16.69 -8.01 -5.90
CA MET A 206 16.92 -8.48 -7.27
C MET A 206 16.01 -7.81 -8.32
N LEU A 207 14.93 -7.17 -7.87
CA LEU A 207 13.87 -6.64 -8.74
C LEU A 207 13.78 -5.11 -8.73
N TYR A 208 13.62 -4.51 -7.56
CA TYR A 208 13.36 -3.08 -7.42
C TYR A 208 14.45 -2.21 -8.05
N PRO A 209 15.76 -2.45 -7.83
CA PRO A 209 16.82 -1.63 -8.43
C PRO A 209 16.82 -1.66 -9.96
N ARG A 210 16.64 -2.84 -10.57
CA ARG A 210 16.61 -2.99 -12.04
C ARG A 210 15.34 -2.43 -12.68
N ARG A 211 14.25 -2.31 -11.91
CA ARG A 211 13.00 -1.69 -12.36
C ARG A 211 13.02 -0.17 -12.18
N ASN A 212 13.74 0.34 -11.18
CA ASN A 212 13.83 1.76 -10.84
C ASN A 212 14.99 2.49 -11.55
N LEU A 213 15.17 2.28 -12.85
CA LEU A 213 16.24 2.89 -13.64
C LEU A 213 15.82 4.25 -14.24
N PRO A 214 16.75 5.18 -14.50
CA PRO A 214 16.44 6.44 -15.19
C PRO A 214 16.15 6.19 -16.68
N ALA A 215 15.44 7.14 -17.31
CA ALA A 215 15.03 7.03 -18.71
C ALA A 215 16.21 6.87 -19.70
N GLU A 216 17.37 7.44 -19.39
CA GLU A 216 18.58 7.25 -20.19
C GLU A 216 18.98 5.76 -20.29
N GLN A 217 18.94 5.04 -19.18
CA GLN A 217 19.24 3.61 -19.17
C GLN A 217 18.16 2.79 -19.87
N TRP A 218 16.89 3.21 -19.79
CA TRP A 218 15.81 2.61 -20.57
C TRP A 218 16.03 2.77 -22.08
N ARG A 219 16.52 3.93 -22.53
CA ARG A 219 16.90 4.17 -23.93
C ARG A 219 18.07 3.29 -24.34
N SER A 220 19.13 3.23 -23.53
CA SER A 220 20.30 2.38 -23.80
C SER A 220 19.95 0.90 -23.91
N ALA A 221 18.99 0.43 -23.11
CA ALA A 221 18.47 -0.94 -23.16
C ALA A 221 17.39 -1.17 -24.23
N GLN A 222 16.98 -0.12 -24.97
CA GLN A 222 15.88 -0.15 -25.93
C GLN A 222 14.61 -0.79 -25.35
N LEU A 223 14.30 -0.45 -24.10
CA LEU A 223 13.22 -1.06 -23.31
C LEU A 223 11.87 -0.94 -24.05
N LEU A 224 11.13 -2.05 -24.13
CA LEU A 224 9.83 -2.21 -24.82
C LEU A 224 9.86 -2.10 -26.36
N SER A 225 11.02 -1.88 -26.99
CA SER A 225 11.11 -1.86 -28.45
C SER A 225 10.98 -3.27 -29.03
N LEU A 226 10.09 -3.43 -30.00
CA LEU A 226 9.97 -4.66 -30.81
C LEU A 226 10.87 -4.61 -32.05
N LEU A 227 11.39 -3.44 -32.39
CA LEU A 227 12.16 -3.18 -33.60
C LEU A 227 13.67 -3.22 -33.36
N SER A 228 14.11 -3.26 -32.11
CA SER A 228 15.52 -3.37 -31.70
C SER A 228 16.19 -4.63 -32.22
N ALA A 229 15.47 -5.76 -32.20
CA ALA A 229 15.95 -7.05 -32.69
C ALA A 229 14.87 -7.73 -33.57
N PRO A 230 14.77 -7.36 -34.87
CA PRO A 230 13.72 -7.88 -35.75
C PRO A 230 13.74 -9.41 -35.92
N ALA A 231 14.93 -10.02 -35.81
CA ALA A 231 15.10 -11.46 -35.91
C ALA A 231 14.40 -12.24 -34.77
N SER A 232 14.30 -11.64 -33.58
CA SER A 232 13.65 -12.25 -32.40
C SER A 232 12.21 -11.74 -32.19
N MET A 233 11.60 -11.16 -33.23
CA MET A 233 10.25 -10.61 -33.14
C MET A 233 9.19 -11.70 -32.92
N LEU A 234 9.41 -12.91 -33.43
CA LEU A 234 8.52 -14.05 -33.23
C LEU A 234 8.75 -14.80 -31.92
N ASP A 235 9.93 -14.62 -31.31
CA ASP A 235 10.28 -15.32 -30.08
C ASP A 235 9.39 -14.86 -28.92
N PRO A 236 8.94 -15.76 -28.03
CA PRO A 236 8.20 -15.35 -26.84
C PRO A 236 9.06 -14.41 -25.98
N ALA A 237 8.47 -13.30 -25.53
CA ALA A 237 9.05 -12.50 -24.48
C ALA A 237 8.85 -13.24 -23.14
N CYS A 238 9.85 -14.02 -22.74
CA CYS A 238 9.83 -14.80 -21.51
C CYS A 238 10.95 -14.41 -20.55
N CYS A 239 10.68 -14.58 -19.25
CA CYS A 239 11.68 -14.57 -18.20
C CYS A 239 11.22 -15.46 -17.04
N ASP A 240 12.16 -15.91 -16.22
CA ASP A 240 11.87 -16.79 -15.08
C ASP A 240 11.00 -16.12 -14.00
N THR A 241 10.89 -14.78 -14.05
CA THR A 241 10.14 -13.97 -13.09
C THR A 241 9.06 -13.13 -13.77
N MET A 242 8.28 -13.73 -14.68
CA MET A 242 7.29 -13.00 -15.49
C MET A 242 6.37 -12.08 -14.67
N ALA A 243 5.84 -12.57 -13.54
CA ALA A 243 4.94 -11.79 -12.68
C ALA A 243 5.61 -10.54 -12.05
N CYS A 244 6.94 -10.59 -11.89
CA CYS A 244 7.74 -9.47 -11.38
C CYS A 244 7.93 -8.34 -12.41
N GLU A 245 7.89 -8.65 -13.71
CA GLU A 245 8.19 -7.65 -14.76
C GLU A 245 7.12 -6.56 -14.86
N TYR A 246 5.87 -6.89 -14.56
CA TYR A 246 4.75 -5.94 -14.54
C TYR A 246 4.26 -5.65 -13.12
N LEU A 247 4.95 -6.14 -12.08
CA LEU A 247 4.68 -5.76 -10.70
C LEU A 247 4.84 -4.22 -10.57
N PRO A 248 3.85 -3.51 -10.01
CA PRO A 248 3.87 -2.05 -9.96
C PRO A 248 5.00 -1.54 -9.07
N MET A 249 5.73 -0.54 -9.55
CA MET A 249 6.82 0.11 -8.82
C MET A 249 6.31 0.78 -7.55
N GLU A 250 5.17 1.45 -7.61
CA GLU A 250 4.55 2.11 -6.45
C GLU A 250 4.23 1.11 -5.32
N VAL A 251 3.79 -0.10 -5.68
CA VAL A 251 3.50 -1.16 -4.72
C VAL A 251 4.79 -1.64 -4.05
N MET A 252 5.86 -1.87 -4.82
CA MET A 252 7.17 -2.24 -4.27
C MET A 252 7.74 -1.14 -3.35
N GLU A 253 7.64 0.12 -3.75
CA GLU A 253 8.06 1.26 -2.93
C GLU A 253 7.33 1.31 -1.60
N ARG A 254 6.01 1.08 -1.64
CA ARG A 254 5.18 1.06 -0.44
C ARG A 254 5.56 -0.10 0.48
N TRP A 255 5.80 -1.29 -0.05
CA TRP A 255 6.30 -2.43 0.72
C TRP A 255 7.65 -2.12 1.36
N ILE A 256 8.62 -1.61 0.59
CA ILE A 256 9.98 -1.30 1.08
C ILE A 256 9.92 -0.24 2.17
N ILE A 257 9.26 0.89 1.93
CA ILE A 257 9.28 2.03 2.85
C ILE A 257 8.51 1.70 4.13
N ILE A 258 7.25 1.27 4.03
CA ILE A 258 6.43 1.01 5.21
C ILE A 258 6.92 -0.26 5.92
N GLY A 259 7.27 -1.32 5.18
CA GLY A 259 7.75 -2.57 5.76
C GLY A 259 9.04 -2.39 6.59
N PHE A 260 10.01 -1.62 6.10
CA PHE A 260 11.20 -1.32 6.90
C PHE A 260 10.95 -0.32 8.03
N LEU A 261 9.94 0.56 7.94
CA LEU A 261 9.52 1.36 9.09
C LEU A 261 8.90 0.50 10.19
N LEU A 262 8.06 -0.50 9.83
CA LEU A 262 7.49 -1.46 10.78
C LEU A 262 8.58 -2.30 11.48
N CYS A 263 9.58 -2.74 10.72
CA CYS A 263 10.69 -3.57 11.21
C CYS A 263 12.02 -2.81 11.22
N HIS A 264 12.02 -1.64 11.85
CA HIS A 264 13.12 -0.68 11.83
C HIS A 264 14.48 -1.24 12.34
N SER A 265 14.47 -2.23 13.22
CA SER A 265 15.68 -2.88 13.74
C SER A 265 16.52 -3.52 12.62
N SER A 266 15.89 -3.96 11.53
CA SER A 266 16.56 -4.47 10.33
C SER A 266 17.41 -3.41 9.64
N LEU A 267 16.94 -2.15 9.63
CA LEU A 267 17.70 -1.04 9.06
C LEU A 267 19.01 -0.82 9.82
N ASN A 268 19.07 -1.04 11.13
CA ASN A 268 20.33 -0.85 11.86
C ASN A 268 21.31 -2.01 11.66
N ASN A 269 20.79 -3.24 11.56
CA ASN A 269 21.63 -4.44 11.62
C ASN A 269 21.99 -5.00 10.24
N ASN A 270 21.36 -4.52 9.16
CA ASN A 270 21.53 -5.08 7.82
C ASN A 270 21.76 -3.99 6.76
N GLN A 271 22.98 -3.94 6.24
CA GLN A 271 23.38 -2.98 5.20
C GLN A 271 22.50 -3.08 3.93
N ALA A 272 22.11 -4.29 3.52
CA ALA A 272 21.28 -4.48 2.34
C ALA A 272 19.86 -3.88 2.54
N SER A 273 19.32 -3.96 3.76
CA SER A 273 18.05 -3.33 4.12
C SER A 273 18.17 -1.81 4.02
N GLN A 274 19.28 -1.24 4.52
CA GLN A 274 19.53 0.20 4.42
C GLN A 274 19.63 0.66 2.98
N GLU A 275 20.42 -0.01 2.14
CA GLU A 275 20.60 0.33 0.72
C GLU A 275 19.27 0.35 -0.03
N LEU A 276 18.47 -0.70 0.17
CA LEU A 276 17.18 -0.85 -0.50
C LEU A 276 16.18 0.22 -0.05
N TRP A 277 16.08 0.47 1.27
CA TRP A 277 15.23 1.51 1.83
C TRP A 277 15.67 2.91 1.37
N LYS A 278 16.98 3.16 1.38
CA LYS A 278 17.59 4.40 0.89
C LYS A 278 17.24 4.65 -0.58
N MET A 279 17.29 3.61 -1.41
CA MET A 279 16.91 3.71 -2.82
C MET A 279 15.45 4.12 -2.99
N ALA A 280 14.54 3.51 -2.22
CA ALA A 280 13.11 3.84 -2.28
C ALA A 280 12.80 5.28 -1.82
N LEU A 281 13.47 5.76 -0.78
CA LEU A 281 13.33 7.14 -0.28
C LEU A 281 13.74 8.22 -1.29
N ARG A 282 14.57 7.90 -2.30
CA ARG A 282 15.00 8.85 -3.33
C ARG A 282 13.98 8.99 -4.46
N SER A 283 13.02 8.07 -4.57
CA SER A 283 12.10 7.96 -5.72
C SER A 283 10.87 8.87 -5.60
N GLY A 284 10.53 9.35 -4.41
CA GLY A 284 9.40 10.27 -4.22
C GLY A 284 9.28 10.78 -2.79
N LEU A 285 8.36 11.71 -2.54
CA LEU A 285 8.09 12.25 -1.20
C LEU A 285 6.84 11.64 -0.56
N TYR A 286 5.90 11.20 -1.40
CA TYR A 286 4.58 10.77 -0.98
C TYR A 286 4.27 9.35 -1.48
N LEU A 287 3.75 8.54 -0.55
CA LEU A 287 3.14 7.24 -0.85
C LEU A 287 1.62 7.34 -0.73
N THR A 288 0.93 6.49 -1.49
CA THR A 288 -0.53 6.37 -1.41
C THR A 288 -0.90 5.30 -0.38
N LEU A 289 -1.58 5.70 0.70
CA LEU A 289 -2.19 4.74 1.63
C LEU A 289 -3.42 4.13 0.99
N THR A 290 -4.36 4.98 0.56
CA THR A 290 -5.57 4.58 -0.15
C THR A 290 -6.16 5.76 -0.90
N ARG A 291 -6.49 5.59 -2.19
CA ARG A 291 -7.05 6.64 -3.05
C ARG A 291 -6.21 7.93 -3.02
N ASP A 292 -6.75 9.00 -2.44
CA ASP A 292 -6.14 10.32 -2.31
C ASP A 292 -5.44 10.54 -0.95
N GLU A 293 -5.52 9.57 -0.04
CA GLU A 293 -4.82 9.64 1.24
C GLU A 293 -3.34 9.33 1.06
N ILE A 294 -2.53 10.36 1.28
CA ILE A 294 -1.08 10.30 1.13
C ILE A 294 -0.34 10.19 2.46
N LEU A 295 0.89 9.69 2.41
CA LEU A 295 1.84 9.61 3.50
C LEU A 295 3.13 10.33 3.08
N ASN A 296 3.52 11.39 3.80
CA ASN A 296 4.82 12.01 3.62
C ASN A 296 5.89 11.13 4.26
N ILE A 297 6.69 10.46 3.42
CA ILE A 297 7.59 9.40 3.88
C ILE A 297 8.71 9.93 4.75
N HIS A 298 9.27 11.09 4.40
CA HIS A 298 10.39 11.68 5.12
C HIS A 298 9.95 12.21 6.48
N LYS A 299 8.83 12.94 6.53
CA LYS A 299 8.30 13.44 7.80
C LYS A 299 8.00 12.31 8.76
N VAL A 300 7.33 11.26 8.28
CA VAL A 300 6.98 10.10 9.11
C VAL A 300 8.20 9.33 9.58
N SER A 301 9.21 9.19 8.72
CA SER A 301 10.47 8.56 9.08
C SER A 301 11.20 9.37 10.16
N GLU A 302 11.30 10.70 9.99
CA GLU A 302 11.92 11.61 10.97
C GLU A 302 11.18 11.53 12.32
N ASP A 303 9.86 11.73 12.33
CA ASP A 303 9.04 11.70 13.53
C ASP A 303 9.16 10.35 14.28
N LEU A 304 9.21 9.23 13.55
CA LEU A 304 9.35 7.89 14.14
C LEU A 304 10.75 7.70 14.76
N PHE A 305 11.82 7.97 14.02
CA PHE A 305 13.18 7.73 14.51
C PHE A 305 13.57 8.67 15.65
N ASP A 306 13.09 9.91 15.65
CA ASP A 306 13.29 10.85 16.77
C ASP A 306 12.63 10.35 18.06
N SER A 307 11.54 9.58 17.95
CA SER A 307 10.85 9.01 19.10
C SER A 307 11.56 7.80 19.73
N ILE A 308 12.48 7.16 19.00
CA ILE A 308 13.16 5.92 19.43
C ILE A 308 14.52 6.25 20.07
N LYS A 309 14.67 5.95 21.36
CA LYS A 309 15.94 6.12 22.07
C LYS A 309 17.05 5.27 21.45
N GLY A 310 18.23 5.87 21.22
CA GLY A 310 19.40 5.20 20.65
C GLY A 310 19.58 5.37 19.14
N TYR A 311 18.53 5.75 18.41
CA TYR A 311 18.63 6.06 16.98
C TYR A 311 19.49 7.30 16.72
N GLY A 312 19.44 8.34 17.55
CA GLY A 312 20.26 9.54 17.37
C GLY A 312 21.79 9.29 17.33
N ILE A 313 22.30 8.34 18.12
CA ILE A 313 23.74 7.99 18.15
C ILE A 313 24.08 6.93 17.09
N MET A 314 23.18 5.97 16.85
CA MET A 314 23.41 4.89 15.87
C MET A 314 23.19 5.35 14.42
N CYS A 315 22.29 6.31 14.17
CA CYS A 315 22.11 6.93 12.85
C CYS A 315 23.39 7.65 12.40
N ILE A 316 24.14 8.26 13.32
CA ILE A 316 25.45 8.86 13.04
C ILE A 316 26.48 7.79 12.65
N TYR A 317 26.44 6.61 13.28
CA TYR A 317 27.39 5.51 13.01
C TYR A 317 27.14 4.77 11.68
N PHE A 318 25.88 4.64 11.26
CA PHE A 318 25.48 3.88 10.05
C PHE A 318 25.22 4.76 8.81
N GLU A 319 25.69 6.01 8.80
CA GLU A 319 25.35 6.98 7.73
C GLU A 319 23.84 7.07 7.46
N MET A 320 23.02 6.85 8.48
CA MET A 320 21.57 7.11 8.49
C MET A 320 21.28 8.39 9.29
N SER A 321 22.29 9.25 9.42
CA SER A 321 22.22 10.48 10.20
C SER A 321 21.08 11.36 9.71
N ARG A 322 20.58 12.22 10.60
CA ARG A 322 19.61 13.25 10.24
C ARG A 322 20.09 14.07 9.03
N GLU A 323 21.40 14.33 8.94
CA GLU A 323 22.03 15.00 7.79
C GLU A 323 21.91 14.21 6.49
N ASN A 324 22.06 12.88 6.51
CA ASN A 324 21.89 12.03 5.33
C ASN A 324 20.41 11.87 4.93
N HIS A 325 19.49 11.78 5.88
CA HIS A 325 18.06 11.77 5.59
C HIS A 325 17.56 13.11 5.03
N VAL A 326 18.04 14.24 5.58
CA VAL A 326 17.79 15.59 5.04
C VAL A 326 18.42 15.77 3.66
N SER A 327 19.66 15.29 3.45
CA SER A 327 20.30 15.26 2.13
C SER A 327 19.49 14.45 1.12
N MET A 328 18.91 13.32 1.55
CA MET A 328 17.99 12.52 0.74
C MET A 328 16.70 13.23 0.40
N PHE A 329 16.08 13.87 1.38
CA PHE A 329 14.90 14.70 1.17
C PHE A 329 15.20 15.80 0.15
N ILE A 330 16.33 16.50 0.29
CA ILE A 330 16.77 17.55 -0.64
C ILE A 330 17.04 16.96 -2.03
N SER A 331 17.74 15.82 -2.13
CA SER A 331 18.01 15.13 -3.39
C SER A 331 16.71 14.68 -4.07
N CYS A 332 15.75 14.17 -3.31
CA CYS A 332 14.43 13.76 -3.80
C CYS A 332 13.66 14.99 -4.32
N VAL A 333 13.57 16.08 -3.55
CA VAL A 333 12.91 17.32 -3.95
C VAL A 333 13.53 17.90 -5.23
N ASN A 334 14.84 17.83 -5.38
CA ASN A 334 15.54 18.45 -6.50
C ASN A 334 15.63 17.58 -7.76
N ASN A 335 15.59 16.24 -7.65
CA ASN A 335 15.91 15.34 -8.77
C ASN A 335 14.77 14.39 -9.16
N SER A 336 13.86 14.02 -8.24
CA SER A 336 12.80 13.05 -8.55
C SER A 336 11.86 13.56 -9.64
N GLY A 337 11.47 14.85 -9.60
CA GLY A 337 10.60 15.47 -10.60
C GLY A 337 11.15 15.34 -12.02
N ALA A 338 12.40 15.74 -12.24
CA ALA A 338 13.08 15.63 -13.53
C ALA A 338 13.19 14.18 -14.01
N MET A 339 13.55 13.24 -13.11
CA MET A 339 13.66 11.82 -13.45
C MET A 339 12.33 11.26 -13.96
N HIS A 340 11.23 11.50 -13.24
CA HIS A 340 9.90 11.02 -13.63
C HIS A 340 9.38 11.73 -14.89
N ARG A 341 9.70 13.01 -15.09
CA ARG A 341 9.39 13.72 -16.34
C ARG A 341 10.06 13.05 -17.55
N GLU A 342 11.34 12.71 -17.45
CA GLU A 342 12.07 12.02 -18.51
C GLU A 342 11.53 10.60 -18.77
N ARG A 343 11.12 9.89 -17.72
CA ARG A 343 10.45 8.57 -17.86
C ARG A 343 9.15 8.69 -18.64
N ARG A 344 8.30 9.67 -18.33
CA ARG A 344 7.06 9.93 -19.07
C ARG A 344 7.34 10.27 -20.54
N HIS A 345 8.37 11.07 -20.81
CA HIS A 345 8.78 11.38 -22.18
C HIS A 345 9.22 10.12 -22.95
N PHE A 346 10.05 9.26 -22.35
CA PHE A 346 10.44 7.98 -22.94
C PHE A 346 9.24 7.08 -23.21
N LEU A 347 8.36 6.90 -22.21
CA LEU A 347 7.21 6.01 -22.31
C LEU A 347 6.24 6.44 -23.39
N ARG A 348 6.05 7.75 -23.66
CA ARG A 348 5.22 8.20 -24.79
C ARG A 348 5.73 7.65 -26.13
N GLY A 349 7.04 7.73 -26.38
CA GLY A 349 7.66 7.17 -27.58
C GLY A 349 7.53 5.64 -27.64
N ALA A 350 7.90 4.96 -26.55
CA ALA A 350 7.87 3.50 -26.49
C ALA A 350 6.45 2.94 -26.64
N MET A 351 5.45 3.54 -25.98
CA MET A 351 4.05 3.15 -26.06
C MET A 351 3.47 3.34 -27.47
N LYS A 352 3.85 4.43 -28.14
CA LYS A 352 3.42 4.72 -29.50
C LYS A 352 4.01 3.72 -30.50
N GLU A 353 5.32 3.44 -30.41
CA GLU A 353 5.99 2.43 -31.23
C GLU A 353 5.36 1.05 -31.03
N LEU A 354 5.26 0.62 -29.76
CA LEU A 354 4.69 -0.68 -29.41
C LEU A 354 3.26 -0.82 -29.93
N PHE A 355 2.43 0.21 -29.78
CA PHE A 355 1.07 0.21 -30.30
C PHE A 355 1.04 0.07 -31.83
N ASN A 356 1.80 0.87 -32.57
CA ASN A 356 1.78 0.85 -34.02
C ASN A 356 2.21 -0.50 -34.59
N VAL A 357 3.26 -1.12 -34.02
CA VAL A 357 3.73 -2.44 -34.45
C VAL A 357 2.69 -3.53 -34.18
N LEU A 358 2.05 -3.50 -33.00
CA LEU A 358 1.03 -4.49 -32.65
C LEU A 358 -0.30 -4.27 -33.38
N GLU A 359 -0.62 -3.03 -33.78
CA GLU A 359 -1.79 -2.73 -34.60
C GLU A 359 -1.62 -3.23 -36.03
N ASP A 360 -0.42 -3.11 -36.59
CA ASP A 360 -0.06 -3.61 -37.92
C ASP A 360 -0.01 -5.15 -37.92
N GLU A 361 0.61 -5.74 -36.90
CA GLU A 361 0.73 -7.19 -36.74
C GLU A 361 0.13 -7.72 -35.42
N PRO A 362 -1.21 -7.88 -35.34
CA PRO A 362 -1.89 -8.35 -34.12
C PRO A 362 -1.47 -9.76 -33.67
N GLY A 363 -0.88 -10.56 -34.57
CA GLY A 363 -0.35 -11.89 -34.24
C GLY A 363 0.75 -11.85 -33.19
N LEU A 364 1.52 -10.75 -33.11
CA LEU A 364 2.58 -10.56 -32.14
C LEU A 364 2.07 -10.42 -30.70
N LEU A 365 0.77 -10.17 -30.50
CA LEU A 365 0.18 -10.10 -29.16
C LEU A 365 0.27 -11.42 -28.39
N GLY A 366 0.39 -12.56 -29.08
CA GLY A 366 0.68 -13.84 -28.43
C GLY A 366 2.06 -13.85 -27.78
N PRO A 367 3.15 -13.88 -28.56
CA PRO A 367 4.51 -13.97 -28.03
C PRO A 367 4.94 -12.72 -27.24
N LYS A 368 4.37 -11.53 -27.49
CA LYS A 368 4.80 -10.25 -26.87
C LYS A 368 3.79 -9.68 -25.87
N ALA A 369 2.83 -10.48 -25.39
CA ALA A 369 1.85 -10.05 -24.38
C ALA A 369 2.52 -9.40 -23.15
N LEU A 370 3.67 -9.95 -22.72
CA LEU A 370 4.44 -9.43 -21.58
C LEU A 370 4.82 -7.95 -21.73
N PHE A 371 5.24 -7.54 -22.93
CA PHE A 371 5.64 -6.14 -23.18
C PHE A 371 4.45 -5.20 -23.04
N VAL A 372 3.24 -5.63 -23.44
CA VAL A 372 2.02 -4.84 -23.27
C VAL A 372 1.72 -4.63 -21.77
N PHE A 373 1.81 -5.69 -20.96
CA PHE A 373 1.57 -5.58 -19.52
C PHE A 373 2.64 -4.72 -18.81
N MET A 374 3.92 -4.87 -19.18
CA MET A 374 5.00 -4.02 -18.68
C MET A 374 4.75 -2.55 -19.04
N ALA A 375 4.46 -2.26 -20.30
CA ALA A 375 4.25 -0.90 -20.79
C ALA A 375 3.06 -0.21 -20.09
N LEU A 376 1.95 -0.94 -19.91
CA LEU A 376 0.78 -0.45 -19.16
C LEU A 376 1.11 -0.23 -17.69
N SER A 377 1.85 -1.15 -17.06
CA SER A 377 2.24 -1.03 -15.65
C SER A 377 3.15 0.18 -15.43
N PHE A 378 4.19 0.37 -16.24
CA PHE A 378 5.14 1.48 -16.11
C PHE A 378 4.46 2.82 -16.36
N SER A 379 3.61 2.89 -17.40
CA SER A 379 2.85 4.11 -17.70
C SER A 379 1.87 4.46 -16.59
N ARG A 380 1.17 3.47 -16.03
CA ARG A 380 0.27 3.68 -14.88
C ARG A 380 1.03 4.23 -13.69
N ASP A 381 2.20 3.67 -13.36
CA ASP A 381 2.98 4.08 -12.20
C ASP A 381 3.43 5.54 -12.32
N GLU A 382 3.89 5.96 -13.50
CA GLU A 382 4.30 7.34 -13.75
C GLU A 382 3.11 8.33 -13.72
N VAL A 383 1.93 7.91 -14.21
CA VAL A 383 0.70 8.71 -14.10
C VAL A 383 0.32 8.91 -12.63
N LEU A 384 0.24 7.83 -11.85
CA LEU A 384 -0.11 7.91 -10.43
C LEU A 384 0.95 8.66 -9.62
N TRP A 385 2.22 8.57 -10.01
CA TRP A 385 3.30 9.35 -9.42
C TRP A 385 3.10 10.84 -9.65
N LEU A 386 2.78 11.25 -10.88
CA LEU A 386 2.56 12.66 -11.18
C LEU A 386 1.34 13.20 -10.43
N VAL A 387 0.21 12.50 -10.44
CA VAL A 387 -1.04 12.95 -9.79
C VAL A 387 -0.78 13.25 -8.31
N ARG A 388 -0.23 12.29 -7.55
CA ARG A 388 -0.03 12.48 -6.11
C ARG A 388 1.00 13.57 -5.78
N HIS A 389 2.03 13.77 -6.61
CA HIS A 389 3.04 14.80 -6.34
C HIS A 389 2.59 16.19 -6.79
N SER A 390 1.95 16.31 -7.96
CA SER A 390 1.50 17.61 -8.52
C SER A 390 0.57 18.37 -7.57
N GLU A 391 -0.25 17.68 -6.79
CA GLU A 391 -1.19 18.28 -5.84
C GLU A 391 -0.56 18.58 -4.47
N ASN A 392 0.52 17.90 -4.10
CA ASN A 392 1.04 17.87 -2.73
C ASN A 392 2.48 18.38 -2.60
N MET A 393 3.15 18.72 -3.70
CA MET A 393 4.48 19.28 -3.64
C MET A 393 4.50 20.61 -2.87
N PRO A 394 5.49 20.84 -1.98
CA PRO A 394 5.76 22.16 -1.45
C PRO A 394 5.96 23.19 -2.58
N LYS A 395 5.94 24.50 -2.27
CA LYS A 395 6.26 25.53 -3.27
C LYS A 395 7.73 25.38 -3.70
N ILE A 396 7.98 24.64 -4.78
CA ILE A 396 9.33 24.31 -5.29
C ILE A 396 9.77 25.33 -6.34
N LYS A 397 11.09 25.43 -6.53
CA LYS A 397 11.76 26.27 -7.54
C LYS A 397 11.50 25.84 -8.99
N THR A 398 11.02 24.62 -9.24
CA THR A 398 10.80 24.01 -10.58
C THR A 398 9.42 23.33 -10.68
N PRO A 399 8.32 24.10 -10.64
CA PRO A 399 6.97 23.54 -10.74
C PRO A 399 6.72 22.81 -12.08
N GLU A 400 7.48 23.14 -13.12
CA GLU A 400 7.39 22.58 -14.47
C GLU A 400 7.60 21.07 -14.51
N ASP A 401 8.40 20.50 -13.59
CA ASP A 401 8.66 19.05 -13.56
C ASP A 401 7.43 18.23 -13.11
N TYR A 402 6.48 18.91 -12.45
CA TYR A 402 5.23 18.35 -11.93
C TYR A 402 4.02 18.67 -12.80
N ILE A 403 4.24 19.27 -13.98
CA ILE A 403 3.21 19.57 -14.97
C ILE A 403 3.55 18.83 -16.25
N ASP A 404 2.60 18.08 -16.81
CA ASP A 404 2.80 17.36 -18.07
C ASP A 404 1.68 17.67 -19.06
N ASN A 405 1.96 18.60 -19.98
CA ASN A 405 1.04 19.03 -21.03
C ASN A 405 0.75 17.93 -22.08
N GLN A 406 1.54 16.85 -22.09
CA GLN A 406 1.40 15.72 -23.00
C GLN A 406 0.88 14.46 -22.29
N MET A 407 0.37 14.59 -21.07
CA MET A 407 -0.17 13.44 -20.32
C MET A 407 -1.31 12.74 -21.09
N ALA A 408 -2.12 13.50 -21.81
CA ALA A 408 -3.21 12.95 -22.63
C ALA A 408 -2.71 11.97 -23.71
N GLU A 409 -1.53 12.20 -24.30
CA GLU A 409 -0.93 11.30 -25.29
C GLU A 409 -0.57 9.95 -24.67
N LEU A 410 0.03 9.96 -23.48
CA LEU A 410 0.37 8.74 -22.74
C LEU A 410 -0.90 7.94 -22.40
N LEU A 411 -1.91 8.60 -21.84
CA LEU A 411 -3.20 7.98 -21.50
C LEU A 411 -3.91 7.43 -22.74
N PHE A 412 -3.85 8.15 -23.86
CA PHE A 412 -4.42 7.69 -25.12
C PHE A 412 -3.78 6.38 -25.58
N HIS A 413 -2.45 6.29 -25.58
CA HIS A 413 -1.77 5.06 -25.97
C HIS A 413 -2.00 3.90 -25.00
N MET A 414 -2.16 4.17 -23.69
CA MET A 414 -2.59 3.16 -22.71
C MET A 414 -3.97 2.58 -23.08
N GLU A 415 -4.95 3.41 -23.39
CA GLU A 415 -6.29 2.94 -23.78
C GLU A 415 -6.29 2.24 -25.14
N LYS A 416 -5.46 2.70 -26.08
CA LYS A 416 -5.27 2.04 -27.38
C LYS A 416 -4.71 0.62 -27.24
N LEU A 417 -3.66 0.42 -26.45
CA LEU A 417 -3.10 -0.91 -26.16
C LEU A 417 -4.13 -1.81 -25.45
N LYS A 418 -4.86 -1.29 -24.46
CA LYS A 418 -5.96 -2.03 -23.80
C LYS A 418 -7.05 -2.43 -24.80
N GLY A 419 -7.42 -1.52 -25.69
CA GLY A 419 -8.40 -1.76 -26.75
C GLY A 419 -7.94 -2.86 -27.71
N LEU A 420 -6.66 -2.85 -28.10
CA LEU A 420 -6.07 -3.85 -28.98
C LEU A 420 -6.08 -5.25 -28.34
N MET A 421 -5.67 -5.35 -27.07
CA MET A 421 -5.72 -6.60 -26.28
C MET A 421 -7.15 -7.17 -26.19
N ARG A 422 -8.15 -6.31 -25.97
CA ARG A 422 -9.56 -6.73 -25.93
C ARG A 422 -10.06 -7.18 -27.31
N LYS A 423 -9.73 -6.42 -28.36
CA LYS A 423 -10.14 -6.72 -29.75
C LYS A 423 -9.58 -8.05 -30.24
N HIS A 424 -8.32 -8.35 -29.89
CA HIS A 424 -7.61 -9.54 -30.35
C HIS A 424 -7.44 -10.61 -29.27
N ASN A 425 -8.31 -10.64 -28.25
CA ASN A 425 -8.25 -11.60 -27.13
C ASN A 425 -8.15 -13.07 -27.60
N GLN A 426 -8.84 -13.44 -28.67
CA GLN A 426 -8.78 -14.79 -29.23
C GLN A 426 -7.37 -15.18 -29.71
N VAL A 427 -6.57 -14.23 -30.21
CA VAL A 427 -5.18 -14.47 -30.63
C VAL A 427 -4.34 -14.84 -29.42
N LEU A 428 -4.45 -14.06 -28.33
CA LEU A 428 -3.75 -14.35 -27.07
C LEU A 428 -4.16 -15.69 -26.49
N GLN A 429 -5.46 -15.95 -26.39
CA GLN A 429 -5.98 -17.21 -25.85
C GLN A 429 -5.47 -18.40 -26.64
N ARG A 430 -5.54 -18.34 -27.98
CA ARG A 430 -5.07 -19.42 -28.84
C ARG A 430 -3.58 -19.67 -28.64
N TYR A 431 -2.76 -18.62 -28.63
CA TYR A 431 -1.32 -18.74 -28.44
C TYR A 431 -0.98 -19.37 -27.08
N HIS A 432 -1.52 -18.85 -25.98
CA HIS A 432 -1.19 -19.33 -24.64
C HIS A 432 -1.78 -20.70 -24.32
N VAL A 433 -2.95 -21.07 -24.85
CA VAL A 433 -3.47 -22.45 -24.71
C VAL A 433 -2.56 -23.46 -25.41
N GLN A 434 -2.05 -23.12 -26.60
CA GLN A 434 -1.08 -23.96 -27.29
C GLN A 434 0.23 -24.04 -26.52
N TYR A 435 0.73 -22.91 -26.01
CA TYR A 435 1.94 -22.84 -25.19
C TYR A 435 1.82 -23.74 -23.94
N LEU A 436 0.71 -23.64 -23.22
CA LEU A 436 0.42 -24.46 -22.04
C LEU A 436 0.40 -25.96 -22.38
N ALA A 437 -0.29 -26.34 -23.45
CA ALA A 437 -0.49 -27.74 -23.80
C ALA A 437 0.74 -28.40 -24.44
N GLN A 438 1.56 -27.65 -25.18
CA GLN A 438 2.63 -28.20 -26.02
C GLN A 438 4.03 -27.92 -25.50
N PHE A 439 4.21 -26.96 -24.59
CA PHE A 439 5.51 -26.64 -23.99
C PHE A 439 5.46 -26.79 -22.47
N ASP A 440 4.63 -25.98 -21.79
CA ASP A 440 4.65 -25.93 -20.30
C ASP A 440 4.29 -27.27 -19.68
N ALA A 441 3.26 -27.97 -20.19
CA ALA A 441 2.86 -29.27 -19.68
C ALA A 441 3.96 -30.34 -19.81
N LEU A 442 4.76 -30.28 -20.88
CA LEU A 442 5.85 -31.23 -21.10
C LEU A 442 7.02 -30.95 -20.15
N VAL A 443 7.48 -29.70 -20.10
CA VAL A 443 8.58 -29.28 -19.22
C VAL A 443 8.23 -29.48 -17.75
N LEU A 444 6.99 -29.17 -17.36
CA LEU A 444 6.51 -29.40 -16.00
C LEU A 444 6.49 -30.90 -15.67
N ASN A 445 6.01 -31.75 -16.58
CA ASN A 445 6.01 -33.19 -16.37
C ASN A 445 7.43 -33.72 -16.20
N ASP A 446 8.37 -33.31 -17.06
CA ASP A 446 9.77 -33.72 -16.95
C ASP A 446 10.40 -33.28 -15.62
N THR A 447 10.09 -32.06 -15.17
CA THR A 447 10.57 -31.53 -13.88
C THR A 447 10.01 -32.30 -12.69
N ILE A 448 8.75 -32.75 -12.74
CA ILE A 448 8.12 -33.54 -11.68
C ILE A 448 8.72 -34.96 -11.62
N GLN A 449 9.07 -35.54 -12.77
CA GLN A 449 9.59 -36.91 -12.85
C GLN A 449 11.05 -37.06 -12.43
N VAL A 450 11.83 -35.96 -12.43
CA VAL A 450 13.19 -35.93 -11.88
C VAL A 450 13.10 -35.50 -10.42
N PRO A 451 13.20 -36.42 -9.43
CA PRO A 451 13.17 -36.01 -8.04
C PRO A 451 14.39 -35.13 -7.78
N ALA A 452 14.17 -33.94 -7.23
CA ALA A 452 15.26 -33.09 -6.76
C ALA A 452 16.10 -33.90 -5.74
N SER A 453 17.33 -34.24 -6.13
CA SER A 453 18.31 -34.96 -5.31
C SER A 453 18.87 -34.09 -4.20
#